data_AF-A0ABC9XLJ3-F1
#
_entry.id   AF-A0ABC9XLJ3-F1
#
_cell.length_a   1.000
_cell.length_b   1.000
_cell.length_c   1.000
_cell.angle_alpha   90.00
_cell.angle_beta   90.00
_cell.angle_gamma   90.00
#
_symmetry.space_group_name_H-M   'P 1'
#
loop_
_entity.id
_entity.type
_entity.pdbx_description
1 polymer ?
#
loop_
_entity_poly.entity_id
_entity_poly.type
_entity_poly.pdbx_seq_one_letter_code
_entity_poly.pdbx_strand_id
1 'polypeptide(L)'
;MTESWFTSLSSQPLELFRSISTQPFPDLHCGALRVFTAIANQPWAQKLMLDTPGFVEYIVDRSVEPDKASKDAKYELVKALANSKTIAEIFGNQYYLRLRAYLREGPYYVKAVSTTAVEGAE
;
A
#
# COMPACT_ATOMS: atom_id res chain seq x y z
N MET A 1 17.30 3.73 -5.43
CA MET A 1 17.49 4.34 -4.09
C MET A 1 18.09 3.28 -3.19
N THR A 2 19.17 3.60 -2.46
CA THR A 2 19.90 2.63 -1.61
C THR A 2 19.32 2.58 -0.20
N GLU A 3 19.49 1.45 0.48
CA GLU A 3 19.09 1.26 1.88
C GLU A 3 19.78 2.29 2.79
N SER A 4 21.10 2.47 2.65
CA SER A 4 21.89 3.41 3.46
C SER A 4 21.39 4.85 3.39
N TRP A 5 20.97 5.31 2.22
CA TRP A 5 20.40 6.63 2.05
C TRP A 5 19.03 6.72 2.73
N PHE A 6 18.18 5.70 2.56
CA PHE A 6 16.84 5.66 3.14
C PHE A 6 16.88 5.62 4.67
N THR A 7 17.77 4.81 5.25
CA THR A 7 17.95 4.71 6.70
C THR A 7 18.59 5.94 7.33
N SER A 8 19.25 6.79 6.53
CA SER A 8 19.80 8.06 7.01
C SER A 8 18.75 9.16 7.19
N LEU A 9 17.52 8.98 6.68
CA LEU A 9 16.46 10.00 6.75
C LEU A 9 15.84 10.14 8.15
N SER A 10 15.86 9.07 8.95
CA SER A 10 15.20 8.99 10.26
C SER A 10 15.63 7.71 10.98
N SER A 11 15.50 7.68 12.31
CA SER A 11 15.65 6.43 13.09
C SER A 11 14.56 5.39 12.75
N GLN A 12 13.42 5.83 12.23
CA GLN A 12 12.31 4.99 11.78
C GLN A 12 11.77 5.52 10.44
N PRO A 13 12.49 5.30 9.32
CA PRO A 13 12.18 5.94 8.06
C PRO A 13 10.86 5.46 7.44
N LEU A 14 10.51 4.18 7.61
CA LEU A 14 9.23 3.67 7.09
C LEU A 14 8.03 4.28 7.83
N GLU A 15 8.11 4.35 9.17
CA GLU A 15 7.07 4.99 9.99
C GLU A 15 6.96 6.49 9.71
N LEU A 16 8.09 7.18 9.48
CA LEU A 16 8.08 8.57 9.03
C LEU A 16 7.24 8.73 7.76
N PHE A 17 7.54 7.98 6.69
CA PHE A 17 6.77 8.10 5.45
C PHE A 17 5.33 7.61 5.59
N ARG A 18 5.07 6.60 6.43
CA ARG A 18 3.71 6.15 6.71
C ARG A 18 2.89 7.23 7.40
N SER A 19 3.47 7.92 8.38
CA SER A 19 2.80 9.03 9.06
C SER A 19 2.45 10.14 8.07
N ILE A 20 3.36 10.49 7.16
CA ILE A 20 3.14 11.47 6.10
C ILE A 20 2.03 11.00 5.15
N SER A 21 2.01 9.72 4.77
CA SER A 21 0.97 9.12 3.92
C SER A 21 -0.39 8.93 4.60
N THR A 22 -0.60 9.51 5.79
CA THR A 22 -1.93 9.52 6.43
C THR A 22 -2.41 10.94 6.71
N GLN A 23 -1.61 11.95 6.33
CA GLN A 23 -1.98 13.34 6.51
C GLN A 23 -2.94 13.79 5.40
N PRO A 24 -3.89 14.70 5.70
CA PRO A 24 -4.86 15.22 4.74
C PRO A 24 -4.25 16.28 3.81
N PHE A 25 -3.02 16.07 3.35
CA PHE A 25 -2.30 16.96 2.44
C PHE A 25 -1.94 16.17 1.17
N PRO A 26 -2.69 16.31 0.07
CA PRO A 26 -2.58 15.44 -1.10
C PRO A 26 -1.16 15.30 -1.65
N ASP A 27 -0.40 16.41 -1.70
CA ASP A 27 0.97 16.41 -2.21
C ASP A 27 1.92 15.61 -1.31
N LEU A 28 1.80 15.76 0.01
CA LEU A 28 2.60 15.00 0.97
C LEU A 28 2.21 13.53 0.97
N HIS A 29 0.91 13.25 0.98
CA HIS A 29 0.36 11.91 0.94
C HIS A 29 0.81 11.13 -0.30
N CYS A 30 0.57 11.69 -1.48
CA CYS A 30 1.01 11.12 -2.75
C CYS A 30 2.55 11.06 -2.83
N GLY A 31 3.24 12.06 -2.30
CA GLY A 31 4.71 12.10 -2.22
C GLY A 31 5.26 10.91 -1.43
N ALA A 32 4.70 10.62 -0.26
CA ALA A 32 5.09 9.48 0.55
C ALA A 32 4.81 8.13 -0.14
N LEU A 33 3.65 7.99 -0.79
CA LEU A 33 3.35 6.79 -1.60
C LEU A 33 4.38 6.59 -2.73
N ARG A 34 4.79 7.67 -3.40
CA ARG A 34 5.83 7.60 -4.45
C ARG A 34 7.20 7.20 -3.92
N VAL A 35 7.55 7.59 -2.69
CA VAL A 35 8.78 7.13 -2.02
C VAL A 35 8.74 5.62 -1.82
N PHE A 36 7.62 5.07 -1.33
CA PHE A 36 7.44 3.63 -1.23
C PHE A 36 7.54 2.94 -2.60
N THR A 37 6.94 3.51 -3.64
CA THR A 37 7.01 2.96 -5.00
C THR A 37 8.45 2.89 -5.51
N ALA A 38 9.26 3.93 -5.23
CA ALA A 38 10.66 3.98 -5.65
C ALA A 38 11.54 2.89 -5.01
N ILE A 39 11.16 2.37 -3.85
CA ILE A 39 11.87 1.28 -3.14
C ILE A 39 11.19 -0.08 -3.26
N ALA A 40 9.97 -0.16 -3.79
CA ALA A 40 9.15 -1.37 -3.81
C ALA A 40 9.83 -2.59 -4.47
N ASN A 41 10.76 -2.37 -5.41
CA ASN A 41 11.52 -3.43 -6.07
C ASN A 41 12.76 -3.91 -5.29
N GLN A 42 13.04 -3.33 -4.13
CA GLN A 42 14.22 -3.64 -3.34
C GLN A 42 13.91 -4.67 -2.25
N PRO A 43 14.65 -5.79 -2.15
CA PRO A 43 14.43 -6.82 -1.14
C PRO A 43 14.45 -6.30 0.31
N TRP A 44 15.38 -5.39 0.63
CA TRP A 44 15.46 -4.79 1.96
C TRP A 44 14.21 -3.98 2.30
N ALA A 45 13.68 -3.24 1.32
CA ALA A 45 12.49 -2.41 1.51
C ALA A 45 11.24 -3.27 1.67
N GLN A 46 11.14 -4.36 0.91
CA GLN A 46 10.05 -5.33 1.05
C GLN A 46 10.04 -5.96 2.44
N LYS A 47 11.19 -6.39 2.97
CA LYS A 47 11.29 -6.89 4.34
C LYS A 47 10.81 -5.85 5.34
N LEU A 48 11.32 -4.62 5.23
CA LEU A 48 10.91 -3.52 6.09
C LEU A 48 9.40 -3.22 6.03
N MET A 49 8.81 -3.25 4.84
CA MET A 49 7.37 -3.09 4.63
C MET A 49 6.55 -4.22 5.26
N LEU A 50 7.01 -5.46 5.12
CA LEU A 50 6.34 -6.63 5.69
C LEU A 50 6.42 -6.65 7.22
N ASP A 51 7.59 -6.29 7.76
CA ASP A 51 7.85 -6.22 9.19
C ASP A 51 7.10 -5.04 9.86
N THR A 52 6.55 -4.12 9.07
CA THR A 52 5.78 -2.99 9.57
C THR A 52 4.30 -3.35 9.75
N PRO A 53 3.79 -3.34 11.01
CA PRO A 53 2.43 -3.80 11.29
C PRO A 53 1.36 -3.03 10.52
N GLY A 54 0.50 -3.74 9.78
CA GLY A 54 -0.63 -3.16 9.06
C GLY A 54 -0.25 -2.43 7.76
N PHE A 55 1.03 -2.45 7.34
CA PHE A 55 1.43 -1.80 6.09
C PHE A 55 0.77 -2.46 4.87
N VAL A 56 0.74 -3.79 4.83
CA VAL A 56 0.15 -4.53 3.72
C VAL A 56 -1.36 -4.28 3.63
N GLU A 57 -2.04 -4.27 4.77
CA GLU A 57 -3.47 -3.90 4.88
C GLU A 57 -3.72 -2.49 4.35
N TYR A 58 -2.87 -1.54 4.76
CA TYR A 58 -2.97 -0.15 4.35
C TYR A 58 -2.82 0.04 2.83
N ILE A 59 -1.84 -0.61 2.19
CA ILE A 59 -1.59 -0.43 0.75
C ILE A 59 -2.63 -1.10 -0.16
N VAL A 60 -3.34 -2.11 0.33
CA VAL A 60 -4.40 -2.81 -0.43
C VAL A 60 -5.81 -2.34 -0.06
N ASP A 61 -5.94 -1.46 0.93
CA ASP A 61 -7.19 -0.79 1.26
C ASP A 61 -7.41 0.44 0.37
N ARG A 62 -8.49 0.39 -0.41
CA ARG A 62 -8.92 1.47 -1.32
C ARG A 62 -9.81 2.49 -0.64
N SER A 63 -10.43 2.13 0.49
CA SER A 63 -11.40 2.97 1.18
C SER A 63 -10.76 4.17 1.87
N VAL A 64 -9.47 4.06 2.21
CA VAL A 64 -8.72 5.12 2.89
C VAL A 64 -8.19 6.20 1.95
N GLU A 65 -8.39 6.08 0.64
CA GLU A 65 -7.90 7.04 -0.35
C GLU A 65 -8.99 8.05 -0.75
N PRO A 66 -8.82 9.35 -0.43
CA PRO A 66 -9.87 10.35 -0.60
C PRO A 66 -10.06 10.80 -2.05
N ASP A 67 -9.01 10.74 -2.87
CA ASP A 67 -9.01 11.35 -4.20
C ASP A 67 -8.41 10.43 -5.29
N LYS A 68 -8.52 10.89 -6.53
CA LYS A 68 -8.05 10.13 -7.70
C LYS A 68 -6.53 9.96 -7.70
N ALA A 69 -5.79 11.03 -7.37
CA ALA A 69 -4.33 11.03 -7.45
C ALA A 69 -3.73 10.07 -6.42
N SER A 70 -4.34 10.00 -5.24
CA SER A 70 -3.92 9.15 -4.16
C SER A 70 -4.23 7.66 -4.43
N LYS A 71 -5.40 7.36 -5.02
CA LYS A 71 -5.74 6.03 -5.54
C LYS A 71 -4.77 5.56 -6.62
N ASP A 72 -4.43 6.44 -7.57
CA ASP A 72 -3.47 6.13 -8.63
C ASP A 72 -2.06 5.89 -8.06
N ALA A 73 -1.60 6.73 -7.12
CA ALA A 73 -0.30 6.58 -6.48
C ALA A 73 -0.18 5.26 -5.70
N LYS A 74 -1.21 4.90 -4.93
CA LYS A 74 -1.27 3.62 -4.20
C LYS A 74 -1.32 2.43 -5.16
N TYR A 75 -2.05 2.54 -6.28
CA TYR A 75 -2.07 1.50 -7.30
C TYR A 75 -0.69 1.28 -7.94
N GLU A 76 0.05 2.33 -8.26
CA GLU A 76 1.41 2.21 -8.78
C GLU A 76 2.37 1.58 -7.75
N LEU A 77 2.20 1.84 -6.44
CA LEU A 77 2.94 1.14 -5.39
C LEU A 77 2.66 -0.36 -5.39
N VAL A 78 1.38 -0.76 -5.36
CA VAL A 78 0.99 -2.18 -5.39
C VAL A 78 1.48 -2.85 -6.67
N LYS A 79 1.45 -2.14 -7.80
CA LYS A 79 1.95 -2.62 -9.10
C LYS A 79 3.45 -2.84 -9.09
N ALA A 80 4.21 -1.92 -8.51
CA ALA A 80 5.65 -2.08 -8.36
C ALA A 80 5.98 -3.28 -7.46
N LEU A 81 5.27 -3.46 -6.34
CA LEU A 81 5.46 -4.61 -5.45
C LEU A 81 5.13 -5.93 -6.15
N ALA A 82 3.93 -6.07 -6.74
CA ALA A 82 3.49 -7.35 -7.31
C ALA A 82 4.27 -7.76 -8.59
N ASN A 83 4.99 -6.82 -9.21
CA ASN A 83 5.87 -7.09 -10.35
C ASN A 83 7.34 -7.28 -9.94
N SER A 84 7.67 -7.09 -8.67
CA SER A 84 9.03 -7.37 -8.19
C SER A 84 9.31 -8.87 -8.21
N LYS A 85 10.54 -9.24 -8.61
CA LYS A 85 10.98 -10.64 -8.67
C LYS A 85 11.08 -11.31 -7.30
N THR A 86 11.27 -10.53 -6.23
CA THR A 86 11.50 -11.04 -4.86
C THR A 86 10.26 -11.02 -3.98
N ILE A 87 9.15 -10.41 -4.43
CA ILE A 87 7.99 -10.18 -3.58
C ILE A 87 7.35 -11.49 -3.09
N ALA A 88 7.25 -12.51 -3.94
CA ALA A 88 6.61 -13.77 -3.59
C ALA A 88 7.41 -14.54 -2.53
N GLU A 89 8.74 -14.45 -2.58
CA GLU A 89 9.64 -15.03 -1.59
C GLU A 89 9.55 -14.28 -0.25
N ILE A 90 9.56 -12.95 -0.28
CA ILE A 90 9.61 -12.13 0.93
C ILE A 90 8.25 -12.02 1.61
N PHE A 91 7.20 -11.64 0.87
CA PHE A 91 5.84 -11.50 1.42
C PHE A 91 5.13 -12.86 1.57
N GLY A 92 5.62 -13.90 0.91
CA GLY A 92 4.93 -15.19 0.84
C GLY A 92 3.69 -15.17 -0.07
N ASN A 93 3.20 -16.37 -0.38
CA ASN A 93 2.13 -16.57 -1.36
C ASN A 93 0.82 -15.86 -1.01
N GLN A 94 0.44 -15.83 0.27
CA GLN A 94 -0.83 -15.21 0.69
C GLN A 94 -0.88 -13.72 0.33
N TYR A 95 0.12 -12.95 0.73
CA TYR A 95 0.18 -11.52 0.44
C TYR A 95 0.46 -11.26 -1.04
N TYR A 96 1.30 -12.07 -1.69
CA TYR A 96 1.53 -11.95 -3.13
C TYR A 96 0.22 -12.08 -3.93
N LEU A 97 -0.60 -13.09 -3.64
CA LEU A 97 -1.90 -13.28 -4.30
C LEU A 97 -2.85 -12.10 -4.03
N ARG A 98 -2.84 -11.53 -2.82
CA ARG A 98 -3.62 -10.33 -2.47
C ARG A 98 -3.21 -9.11 -3.31
N LEU A 99 -1.90 -8.88 -3.49
CA LEU A 99 -1.39 -7.82 -4.35
C LEU A 99 -1.81 -8.03 -5.82
N ARG A 100 -1.73 -9.28 -6.32
CA ARG A 100 -2.15 -9.63 -7.69
C ARG A 100 -3.65 -9.47 -7.91
N ALA A 101 -4.46 -9.80 -6.91
CA ALA A 101 -5.91 -9.56 -6.94
C ALA A 101 -6.21 -8.06 -7.00
N TYR A 102 -5.55 -7.26 -6.16
CA TYR A 102 -5.70 -5.80 -6.16
C TYR A 102 -5.40 -5.20 -7.54
N LEU A 103 -4.33 -5.66 -8.21
CA LEU A 103 -4.01 -5.19 -9.57
C LEU A 103 -5.05 -5.56 -10.61
N ARG A 104 -5.59 -6.77 -10.54
CA ARG A 104 -6.61 -7.23 -11.50
C ARG A 104 -7.91 -6.44 -11.37
N GLU A 105 -8.29 -6.13 -10.14
CA GLU A 105 -9.48 -5.34 -9.81
C GLU A 105 -9.33 -3.86 -10.18
N GLY A 106 -8.11 -3.32 -10.11
CA GLY A 106 -7.83 -1.92 -10.43
C GLY A 106 -7.93 -0.96 -9.23
N PRO A 107 -7.56 0.32 -9.44
CA PRO A 107 -7.51 1.34 -8.38
C PRO A 107 -8.88 1.77 -7.83
N TYR A 108 -9.93 1.67 -8.64
CA TYR A 108 -11.27 2.20 -8.31
C TYR A 108 -12.28 1.12 -7.95
N TYR A 109 -11.83 -0.13 -7.79
CA TYR A 109 -12.72 -1.23 -7.44
C TYR A 109 -13.36 -1.01 -6.06
N VAL A 110 -14.67 -1.21 -5.99
CA VAL A 110 -15.44 -1.19 -4.74
C VAL A 110 -16.16 -2.52 -4.63
N LYS A 111 -15.93 -3.25 -3.54
CA LYS A 111 -16.65 -4.49 -3.26
C LYS A 111 -18.09 -4.13 -2.91
N ALA A 112 -19.05 -4.65 -3.66
CA ALA A 112 -20.46 -4.50 -3.32
C ALA A 112 -20.73 -5.18 -1.98
N VAL A 113 -21.21 -4.41 -1.00
CA VAL A 113 -21.68 -4.94 0.28
C VAL A 113 -23.20 -5.10 0.18
N SER A 114 -23.68 -6.33 0.07
CA SER A 114 -25.10 -6.63 0.12
C SER A 114 -25.63 -6.35 1.52
N THR A 115 -26.22 -5.18 1.73
CA THR A 115 -26.90 -4.86 3.00
C THR A 115 -28.28 -5.47 2.96
N THR A 116 -28.46 -6.68 3.47
CA THR A 116 -29.80 -7.24 3.71
C THR A 116 -30.36 -6.58 4.97
N ALA A 117 -31.18 -5.55 4.80
CA ALA A 117 -32.02 -5.04 5.88
C ALA A 117 -33.12 -6.09 6.15
N VAL A 118 -33.11 -6.69 7.34
CA VAL A 118 -34.25 -7.47 7.81
C VAL A 118 -35.23 -6.45 8.39
N GLU A 119 -36.25 -6.11 7.61
CA GLU A 119 -37.38 -5.31 8.07
C GLU A 119 -38.17 -6.19 9.06
N GLY A 120 -37.92 -5.98 10.35
CA GLY A 120 -38.69 -6.58 11.43
C GLY A 120 -40.08 -5.97 11.44
N ALA A 121 -41.08 -6.81 11.18
CA ALA A 121 -42.49 -6.47 11.30
C ALA A 121 -42.85 -6.10 12.75
N GLU A 122 -43.57 -4.99 12.91
CA GLU A 122 -44.51 -4.77 14.02
C GLU A 122 -45.95 -4.78 13.46
#